data_AF-A0A1V3RRM2-F1
#
_entry.id   AF-A0A1V3RRM2-F1
#
_cell.length_a   1.000
_cell.length_b   1.000
_cell.length_c   1.000
_cell.angle_alpha   90.00
_cell.angle_beta   90.00
_cell.angle_gamma   90.00
#
_symmetry.space_group_name_H-M   'P 1'
#
loop_
_entity.id
_entity.type
_entity.pdbx_description
1 polymer ?
#
loop_
_entity_poly.entity_id
_entity_poly.type
_entity_poly.pdbx_seq_one_letter_code
_entity_poly.pdbx_strand_id
1 'polypeptide(L)'
;MRADVWIGLVDDLGYVCTLPREHADCADRLEHVRRTLAALMPIESYWAFPGGRVFGELCTWVERGELARAHQAARRIHRMLAAQTYRHETSALESEGELPSQIESDSERQAQLSRPYFEVLIVDEMTPSEENALHRRVQSKRSPGFRIFNDAALARAAQATAARTAVALSSRAALPTEADQQRVSIPTVQVV
;
A
#
# COMPACT_ATOMS: atom_id res chain seq x y z
N MET A 1 13.07 -7.83 -15.45
CA MET A 1 14.31 -7.86 -14.65
C MET A 1 14.11 -8.45 -13.26
N ARG A 2 13.27 -7.90 -12.37
CA ARG A 2 13.00 -8.50 -11.03
C ARG A 2 12.11 -9.75 -11.07
N ALA A 3 10.99 -9.69 -11.78
CA ALA A 3 10.08 -10.83 -11.94
C ALA A 3 10.79 -12.03 -12.60
N ASP A 4 11.68 -11.77 -13.56
CA ASP A 4 12.46 -12.80 -14.25
C ASP A 4 13.45 -13.52 -13.32
N VAL A 5 14.01 -12.81 -12.33
CA VAL A 5 14.87 -13.44 -11.31
C VAL A 5 14.04 -14.29 -10.35
N TRP A 6 12.83 -13.84 -10.00
CA TRP A 6 11.90 -14.60 -9.16
C TRP A 6 11.38 -15.88 -9.85
N ILE A 7 11.07 -15.84 -11.14
CA ILE A 7 10.67 -17.06 -11.86
C ILE A 7 11.84 -18.05 -11.96
N GLY A 8 13.07 -17.57 -12.22
CA GLY A 8 14.26 -18.42 -12.18
C GLY A 8 14.48 -19.08 -10.82
N LEU A 9 14.31 -18.33 -9.72
CA LEU A 9 14.37 -18.88 -8.36
C LEU A 9 13.30 -19.96 -8.11
N VAL A 10 12.08 -19.72 -8.60
CA VAL A 10 10.97 -20.69 -8.50
C VAL A 10 11.33 -21.98 -9.23
N ASP A 11 11.84 -21.88 -10.45
CA ASP A 11 12.19 -23.02 -11.30
C ASP A 11 13.34 -23.82 -10.68
N ASP A 12 14.38 -23.14 -10.20
CA ASP A 12 15.52 -23.80 -9.54
C ASP A 12 15.08 -24.51 -8.25
N LEU A 13 14.28 -23.86 -7.39
CA LEU A 13 13.74 -24.49 -6.19
C LEU A 13 12.85 -25.69 -6.54
N GLY A 14 12.04 -25.59 -7.59
CA GLY A 14 11.20 -26.68 -8.08
C GLY A 14 12.04 -27.87 -8.55
N TYR A 15 13.11 -27.60 -9.29
CA TYR A 15 14.04 -28.62 -9.77
C TYR A 15 14.71 -29.36 -8.61
N VAL A 16 15.24 -28.63 -7.60
CA VAL A 16 15.86 -29.25 -6.42
C VAL A 16 14.85 -30.07 -5.60
N CYS A 17 13.58 -29.66 -5.54
CA CYS A 17 12.54 -30.45 -4.87
C CYS A 17 12.24 -31.79 -5.56
N THR A 18 12.46 -31.89 -6.87
CA THR A 18 12.19 -33.13 -7.66
C THR A 18 13.38 -34.08 -7.73
N LEU A 19 14.60 -33.58 -7.52
CA LEU A 19 15.81 -34.38 -7.62
C LEU A 19 16.06 -35.20 -6.34
N PRO A 20 16.60 -36.43 -6.45
CA PRO A 20 17.18 -37.13 -5.32
C PRO A 20 18.33 -36.31 -4.72
N ARG A 21 18.41 -36.27 -3.38
CA ARG A 21 19.44 -35.50 -2.66
C ARG A 21 20.88 -35.92 -2.99
N GLU A 22 21.05 -37.15 -3.45
CA GLU A 22 22.36 -37.75 -3.78
C GLU A 22 22.83 -37.43 -5.20
N HIS A 23 22.00 -36.79 -6.02
CA HIS A 23 22.36 -36.41 -7.38
C HIS A 23 23.33 -35.23 -7.37
N ALA A 24 24.44 -35.33 -8.12
CA ALA A 24 25.46 -34.26 -8.20
C ALA A 24 24.85 -32.88 -8.52
N ASP A 25 23.93 -32.85 -9.49
CA ASP A 25 23.17 -31.67 -9.92
C ASP A 25 22.36 -30.99 -8.81
N CYS A 26 21.99 -31.70 -7.74
CA CYS A 26 21.25 -31.13 -6.61
C CYS A 26 22.10 -30.09 -5.87
N ALA A 27 23.39 -30.39 -5.66
CA ALA A 27 24.31 -29.49 -4.97
C ALA A 27 24.59 -28.23 -5.81
N ASP A 28 24.85 -28.41 -7.11
CA ASP A 28 25.11 -27.32 -8.05
C ASP A 28 23.90 -26.38 -8.17
N ARG A 29 22.69 -26.96 -8.25
CA ARG A 29 21.46 -26.18 -8.33
C ARG A 29 21.16 -25.45 -7.03
N LEU A 30 21.42 -26.06 -5.87
CA LEU A 30 21.26 -25.38 -4.58
C LEU A 30 22.24 -24.21 -4.43
N GLU A 31 23.44 -24.34 -4.97
CA GLU A 31 24.40 -23.23 -5.00
C GLU A 31 23.95 -22.12 -5.96
N HIS A 32 23.32 -22.47 -7.08
CA HIS A 32 22.68 -21.49 -7.95
C HIS A 32 21.55 -20.73 -7.22
N VAL A 33 20.70 -21.44 -6.46
CA VAL A 33 19.65 -20.83 -5.62
C VAL A 33 20.25 -19.82 -4.64
N ARG A 34 21.34 -20.18 -3.93
CA ARG A 34 22.01 -19.26 -2.99
C ARG A 34 22.54 -18.00 -3.66
N ARG A 35 23.17 -18.14 -4.83
CA ARG A 35 23.63 -16.99 -5.63
C ARG A 35 22.46 -16.10 -6.08
N THR A 36 21.35 -16.70 -6.51
CA THR A 36 20.15 -15.97 -6.89
C THR A 36 19.55 -15.21 -5.71
N LEU A 37 19.48 -15.82 -4.52
CA LEU A 37 19.03 -15.14 -3.30
C LEU A 37 19.96 -13.99 -2.91
N ALA A 38 21.28 -14.18 -2.97
CA ALA A 38 22.23 -13.12 -2.71
C ALA A 38 22.09 -11.94 -3.69
N ALA A 39 21.79 -12.21 -4.96
CA ALA A 39 21.53 -11.19 -5.97
C ALA A 39 20.19 -10.48 -5.76
N LEU A 40 19.17 -11.18 -5.26
CA LEU A 40 17.86 -10.60 -4.94
C LEU A 40 17.90 -9.73 -3.68
N MET A 41 18.72 -10.07 -2.69
CA MET A 41 18.77 -9.38 -1.40
C MET A 41 18.86 -7.84 -1.50
N PRO A 42 19.81 -7.24 -2.25
CA PRO A 42 19.88 -5.78 -2.38
C PRO A 42 18.76 -5.20 -3.25
N ILE A 43 18.09 -6.01 -4.08
CA ILE A 43 16.95 -5.53 -4.87
C ILE A 43 15.74 -5.44 -3.94
N GLU A 44 15.49 -6.50 -3.18
CA GLU A 44 14.33 -6.66 -2.30
C GLU A 44 14.31 -5.66 -1.13
N SER A 45 15.46 -5.10 -0.74
CA SER A 45 15.51 -4.00 0.24
C SER A 45 14.86 -2.70 -0.26
N TYR A 46 14.73 -2.53 -1.58
CA TYR A 46 14.13 -1.34 -2.18
C TYR A 46 12.62 -1.47 -2.45
N TRP A 47 12.02 -2.63 -2.20
CA TRP A 47 10.60 -2.90 -2.51
C TRP A 47 9.78 -3.17 -1.25
N ALA A 48 8.55 -2.65 -1.22
CA ALA A 48 7.64 -2.86 -0.09
C ALA A 48 7.09 -4.29 -0.02
N PHE A 49 6.99 -4.98 -1.17
CA PHE A 49 6.53 -6.35 -1.29
C PHE A 49 7.54 -7.19 -2.08
N PRO A 50 7.84 -8.44 -1.68
CA PRO A 50 7.41 -9.11 -0.44
C PRO A 50 8.02 -8.47 0.81
N GLY A 51 9.07 -7.64 0.64
CA GLY A 51 9.74 -6.92 1.71
C GLY A 51 10.79 -7.77 2.43
N GLY A 52 11.66 -7.10 3.19
CA GLY A 52 12.83 -7.72 3.83
C GLY A 52 12.48 -8.86 4.79
N ARG A 53 11.37 -8.76 5.54
CA ARG A 53 10.95 -9.81 6.50
C ARG A 53 10.65 -11.14 5.80
N VAL A 54 9.74 -11.11 4.83
CA VAL A 54 9.31 -12.32 4.09
C VAL A 54 10.46 -12.88 3.27
N PHE A 55 11.27 -12.01 2.66
CA PHE A 55 12.46 -12.44 1.95
C PHE A 55 13.49 -13.11 2.87
N GLY A 56 13.69 -12.59 4.08
CA GLY A 56 14.56 -13.19 5.10
C GLY A 56 14.06 -14.55 5.59
N GLU A 57 12.75 -14.72 5.77
CA GLU A 57 12.14 -16.03 6.08
C GLU A 57 12.39 -17.04 4.95
N LEU A 58 12.23 -16.62 3.69
CA LEU A 58 12.55 -17.46 2.53
C LEU A 58 14.02 -17.91 2.53
N CYS A 59 14.94 -16.99 2.81
CA CYS A 59 16.37 -17.32 2.94
C CYS A 59 16.61 -18.34 4.06
N THR A 60 15.96 -18.14 5.22
CA THR A 60 16.06 -19.04 6.38
C THR A 60 15.57 -20.46 6.05
N TRP A 61 14.47 -20.61 5.29
CA TRP A 61 13.99 -21.93 4.87
C TRP A 61 14.96 -22.64 3.93
N VAL A 62 15.58 -21.90 3.01
CA VAL A 62 16.61 -22.46 2.11
C VAL A 62 17.84 -22.91 2.89
N GLU A 63 18.29 -22.12 3.86
CA GLU A 63 19.42 -22.48 4.74
C GLU A 63 19.15 -23.73 5.57
N ARG A 64 17.91 -23.89 6.08
CA ARG A 64 17.47 -25.07 6.84
C ARG A 64 17.19 -26.31 5.97
N GLY A 65 17.23 -26.17 4.65
CA GLY A 65 16.86 -27.24 3.72
C GLY A 65 15.36 -27.53 3.66
N GLU A 66 14.51 -26.61 4.13
CA GLU A 66 13.04 -26.63 3.98
C GLU A 66 12.63 -26.24 2.55
N LEU A 67 13.19 -26.93 1.55
CA LEU A 67 13.12 -26.50 0.14
C LEU A 67 11.69 -26.51 -0.44
N ALA A 68 10.85 -27.46 -0.01
CA ALA A 68 9.46 -27.51 -0.46
C ALA A 68 8.66 -26.28 0.00
N ARG A 69 8.89 -25.85 1.24
CA ARG A 69 8.27 -24.64 1.81
C ARG A 69 8.77 -23.38 1.11
N ALA A 70 10.09 -23.28 0.92
CA ALA A 70 10.71 -22.20 0.16
C ALA A 70 10.14 -22.11 -1.28
N HIS A 71 10.01 -23.25 -1.96
CA HIS A 71 9.45 -23.31 -3.31
C HIS A 71 7.99 -22.82 -3.34
N GLN A 72 7.15 -23.26 -2.41
CA GLN A 72 5.75 -22.83 -2.33
C GLN A 72 5.62 -21.33 -2.08
N ALA A 73 6.43 -20.78 -1.17
CA ALA A 73 6.47 -19.36 -0.87
C ALA A 73 6.95 -18.54 -2.08
N ALA A 74 8.05 -18.94 -2.71
CA ALA A 74 8.57 -18.30 -3.91
C ALA A 74 7.53 -18.29 -5.06
N ARG A 75 6.82 -19.40 -5.27
CA ARG A 75 5.72 -19.47 -6.26
C ARG A 75 4.58 -18.53 -5.94
N ARG A 76 4.23 -18.37 -4.67
CA ARG A 76 3.18 -17.43 -4.25
C ARG A 76 3.61 -15.98 -4.50
N ILE A 77 4.82 -15.62 -4.08
CA ILE A 77 5.39 -14.29 -4.28
C ILE A 77 5.45 -13.97 -5.77
N HIS A 78 6.00 -14.86 -6.60
CA HIS A 78 6.09 -14.66 -8.04
C HIS A 78 4.71 -14.44 -8.69
N ARG A 79 3.70 -15.25 -8.34
CA ARG A 79 2.33 -15.05 -8.86
C ARG A 79 1.76 -13.69 -8.49
N MET A 80 1.94 -13.26 -7.24
CA MET A 80 1.48 -11.95 -6.79
C MET A 80 2.22 -10.81 -7.47
N LEU A 81 3.53 -10.94 -7.71
CA LEU A 81 4.33 -9.97 -8.48
C LEU A 81 3.85 -9.87 -9.92
N ALA A 82 3.67 -11.01 -10.60
CA ALA A 82 3.24 -11.05 -12.00
C ALA A 82 1.84 -10.47 -12.21
N ALA A 83 0.91 -10.79 -11.32
CA ALA A 83 -0.45 -10.29 -11.36
C ALA A 83 -0.62 -8.89 -10.71
N GLN A 84 0.41 -8.39 -10.03
CA GLN A 84 0.40 -7.15 -9.23
C GLN A 84 -0.70 -7.13 -8.16
N THR A 85 -1.20 -8.29 -7.74
CA THR A 85 -2.31 -8.42 -6.78
C THR A 85 -1.91 -8.04 -5.36
N TYR A 86 -0.61 -8.08 -5.03
CA TYR A 86 -0.07 -7.66 -3.74
C TYR A 86 -0.45 -6.22 -3.34
N ARG A 87 -0.80 -5.38 -4.33
CA ARG A 87 -1.23 -4.00 -4.13
C ARG A 87 -2.59 -3.89 -3.44
N HIS A 88 -3.40 -4.95 -3.53
CA HIS A 88 -4.77 -5.00 -3.06
C HIS A 88 -5.00 -6.13 -2.05
N GLU A 89 -4.23 -7.22 -2.16
CA GLU A 89 -4.36 -8.44 -1.35
C GLU A 89 -3.08 -8.73 -0.54
N THR A 90 -2.85 -8.01 0.58
CA THR A 90 -1.63 -8.20 1.40
C THR A 90 -1.72 -9.39 2.36
N SER A 91 -2.93 -9.78 2.78
CA SER A 91 -3.18 -10.92 3.70
C SER A 91 -2.82 -12.28 3.11
N ALA A 92 -2.65 -12.35 1.78
CA ALA A 92 -2.36 -13.60 1.10
C ALA A 92 -1.07 -14.25 1.61
N LEU A 93 0.01 -13.53 1.86
CA LEU A 93 1.29 -14.15 2.25
C LEU A 93 1.28 -14.81 3.65
N GLU A 94 0.40 -14.37 4.55
CA GLU A 94 0.40 -14.82 5.96
C GLU A 94 -0.44 -16.10 6.19
N SER A 95 -1.31 -16.47 5.24
CA SER A 95 -2.10 -17.70 5.35
C SER A 95 -1.37 -18.89 4.69
N GLU A 96 -0.61 -19.63 5.51
CA GLU A 96 0.04 -20.90 5.13
C GLU A 96 -0.94 -22.10 5.09
N GLY A 97 -2.21 -21.91 5.50
CA GLY A 97 -3.15 -23.03 5.73
C GLY A 97 -4.54 -22.91 5.09
N GLU A 98 -4.96 -21.74 4.62
CA GLU A 98 -6.25 -21.60 3.94
C GLU A 98 -6.02 -21.32 2.46
N LEU A 99 -6.32 -22.32 1.63
CA LEU A 99 -6.89 -22.05 0.31
C LEU A 99 -7.98 -20.98 0.52
N PRO A 100 -8.05 -19.91 -0.29
CA PRO A 100 -9.12 -18.94 -0.17
C PRO A 100 -10.46 -19.64 -0.45
N SER A 101 -11.09 -20.21 0.59
CA SER A 101 -12.45 -20.69 0.56
C SER A 101 -13.36 -19.55 0.98
N GLN A 102 -13.22 -18.41 0.32
CA GLN A 102 -14.19 -17.34 0.40
C GLN A 102 -14.35 -16.85 -1.02
N ILE A 103 -15.55 -17.11 -1.55
CA ILE A 103 -16.04 -16.44 -2.75
C ILE A 103 -16.08 -14.96 -2.35
N GLU A 104 -14.97 -14.27 -2.59
CA GLU A 104 -14.87 -12.83 -2.44
C GLU A 104 -15.98 -12.23 -3.29
N SER A 105 -16.88 -11.44 -2.69
CA SER A 105 -17.94 -10.82 -3.46
C SER A 105 -17.33 -9.84 -4.47
N ASP A 106 -17.93 -9.71 -5.65
CA ASP A 106 -17.47 -8.73 -6.66
C ASP A 106 -17.38 -7.32 -6.07
N SER A 107 -18.24 -6.99 -5.09
CA SER A 107 -18.19 -5.75 -4.32
C SER A 107 -16.93 -5.58 -3.46
N GLU A 108 -16.44 -6.63 -2.81
CA GLU A 108 -15.23 -6.58 -1.98
C GLU A 108 -13.99 -6.44 -2.86
N ARG A 109 -13.93 -7.17 -3.98
CA ARG A 109 -12.89 -6.98 -5.00
C ARG A 109 -12.87 -5.56 -5.54
N GLN A 110 -14.03 -5.02 -5.91
CA GLN A 110 -14.12 -3.66 -6.45
C GLN A 110 -13.70 -2.60 -5.41
N ALA A 111 -14.05 -2.82 -4.13
CA ALA A 111 -13.62 -1.95 -3.04
C ALA A 111 -12.09 -2.02 -2.80
N GLN A 112 -11.47 -3.20 -2.87
CA GLN A 112 -10.03 -3.36 -2.75
C GLN A 112 -9.27 -2.71 -3.92
N LEU A 113 -9.78 -2.85 -5.15
CA LEU A 113 -9.23 -2.19 -6.35
C LEU A 113 -9.37 -0.67 -6.29
N SER A 114 -10.40 -0.15 -5.61
CA SER A 114 -10.63 1.30 -5.48
C SER A 114 -9.66 2.00 -4.52
N ARG A 115 -8.92 1.24 -3.70
CA ARG A 115 -8.04 1.79 -2.67
C ARG A 115 -6.70 2.17 -3.31
N PRO A 116 -6.27 3.45 -3.24
CA PRO A 116 -5.02 3.87 -3.84
C PRO A 116 -3.83 3.18 -3.16
N TYR A 117 -2.98 2.56 -3.98
CA TYR A 117 -1.74 1.90 -3.54
C TYR A 117 -0.52 2.78 -3.86
N PHE A 118 0.40 2.89 -2.92
CA PHE A 118 1.67 3.56 -3.09
C PHE A 118 2.74 2.85 -2.25
N GLU A 119 3.96 2.77 -2.79
CA GLU A 119 5.14 2.27 -2.09
C GLU A 119 5.98 3.46 -1.64
N VAL A 120 6.50 3.42 -0.40
CA VAL A 120 7.38 4.46 0.14
C VAL A 120 8.70 3.81 0.49
N LEU A 121 9.75 4.19 -0.21
CA LEU A 121 11.12 3.82 0.11
C LEU A 121 11.74 4.95 0.92
N ILE A 122 12.27 4.62 2.09
CA ILE A 122 13.00 5.56 2.95
C ILE A 122 14.44 5.10 2.94
N VAL A 123 15.33 5.92 2.39
CA VAL A 123 16.76 5.65 2.31
C VAL A 123 17.44 6.52 3.37
N ASP A 124 17.67 5.94 4.54
CA ASP A 124 18.33 6.60 5.67
C ASP A 124 19.14 5.56 6.45
N GLU A 125 20.17 6.00 7.16
CA GLU A 125 20.93 5.14 8.08
C GLU A 125 20.13 4.99 9.37
N MET A 126 19.33 3.93 9.46
CA MET A 126 18.49 3.64 10.63
C MET A 126 18.91 2.33 11.30
N THR A 127 18.84 2.30 12.62
CA THR A 127 18.87 1.03 13.35
C THR A 127 17.58 0.24 13.08
N PRO A 128 17.58 -1.12 13.20
CA PRO A 128 16.37 -1.92 13.02
C PRO A 128 15.21 -1.53 13.95
N SER A 129 15.52 -0.96 15.12
CA SER A 129 14.51 -0.47 16.07
C SER A 129 13.80 0.78 15.54
N GLU A 130 14.55 1.72 14.96
CA GLU A 130 14.03 2.96 14.37
C GLU A 130 13.19 2.68 13.13
N GLU A 131 13.65 1.76 12.26
CA GLU A 131 12.89 1.31 11.09
C GLU A 131 11.53 0.73 11.51
N ASN A 132 11.51 -0.16 12.50
CA ASN A 132 10.27 -0.73 13.04
C ASN A 132 9.36 0.32 13.70
N ALA A 133 9.92 1.30 14.41
CA ALA A 133 9.16 2.40 14.99
C ALA A 133 8.54 3.29 13.89
N LEU A 134 9.29 3.55 12.81
CA LEU A 134 8.83 4.30 11.66
C LEU A 134 7.72 3.57 10.90
N HIS A 135 7.88 2.27 10.67
CA HIS A 135 6.85 1.41 10.09
C HIS A 135 5.54 1.51 10.87
N ARG A 136 5.58 1.33 12.20
CA ARG A 136 4.38 1.45 13.06
C ARG A 136 3.75 2.83 12.98
N ARG A 137 4.56 3.90 12.94
CA ARG A 137 4.08 5.29 12.86
C ARG A 137 3.45 5.63 11.49
N VAL A 138 3.96 5.06 10.40
CA VAL A 138 3.35 5.21 9.07
C VAL A 138 2.05 4.41 8.99
N GLN A 139 2.03 3.19 9.53
CA GLN A 139 0.83 2.36 9.57
C GLN A 139 -0.28 2.99 10.43
N SER A 140 0.03 3.57 11.58
CA SER A 140 -0.97 4.24 12.43
C SER A 140 -1.58 5.48 11.77
N LYS A 141 -0.90 6.09 10.79
CA LYS A 141 -1.42 7.20 9.97
C LYS A 141 -2.31 6.75 8.82
N ARG A 142 -2.47 5.43 8.58
CA ARG A 142 -3.49 4.88 7.67
C ARG A 142 -4.88 4.99 8.31
N SER A 143 -5.34 6.21 8.52
CA SER A 143 -6.73 6.50 8.89
C SER A 143 -7.61 6.39 7.63
N PRO A 144 -8.92 6.05 7.73
CA PRO A 144 -9.85 6.05 6.59
C PRO A 144 -9.91 7.39 5.83
N GLY A 145 -9.43 8.48 6.44
CA GLY A 145 -9.32 9.82 5.85
C GLY A 145 -7.97 10.15 5.21
N PHE A 146 -7.02 9.22 5.10
CA PHE A 146 -5.74 9.49 4.44
C PHE A 146 -5.95 9.66 2.92
N ARG A 147 -5.92 10.91 2.46
CA ARG A 147 -6.14 11.29 1.06
C ARG A 147 -4.82 11.63 0.41
N ILE A 148 -4.50 10.94 -0.68
CA ILE A 148 -3.43 11.32 -1.59
C ILE A 148 -4.05 12.31 -2.58
N PHE A 149 -3.56 13.55 -2.60
CA PHE A 149 -3.94 14.51 -3.62
C PHE A 149 -2.98 14.37 -4.80
N ASN A 150 -3.50 13.99 -5.96
CA ASN A 150 -2.80 14.23 -7.22
C ASN A 150 -3.07 15.66 -7.70
N ASP A 151 -2.28 16.16 -8.66
CA ASP A 151 -2.42 17.54 -9.16
C ASP A 151 -3.84 17.86 -9.63
N ALA A 152 -4.52 16.89 -10.26
CA ALA A 152 -5.91 17.05 -10.69
C ALA A 152 -6.91 17.16 -9.52
N ALA A 153 -6.69 16.43 -8.42
CA ALA A 153 -7.50 16.53 -7.21
C ALA A 153 -7.22 17.83 -6.46
N LEU A 154 -5.96 18.29 -6.46
CA LEU A 154 -5.57 19.57 -5.88
C LEU A 154 -6.21 20.74 -6.66
N ALA A 155 -6.18 20.69 -7.99
CA ALA A 155 -6.83 21.69 -8.85
C ALA A 155 -8.34 21.76 -8.60
N ARG A 156 -9.03 20.61 -8.53
CA ARG A 156 -10.47 20.57 -8.22
C ARG A 156 -10.80 21.10 -6.82
N ALA A 157 -9.96 20.80 -5.83
CA ALA A 157 -10.13 21.32 -4.48
C ALA A 157 -9.93 22.85 -4.42
N ALA A 158 -8.97 23.38 -5.17
CA ALA A 158 -8.75 24.83 -5.31
C ALA A 158 -9.97 25.50 -5.96
N GLN A 159 -10.50 24.92 -7.05
CA GLN A 159 -11.67 25.44 -7.76
C GLN A 159 -12.93 25.42 -6.89
N ALA A 160 -13.14 24.34 -6.13
CA ALA A 160 -14.25 24.23 -5.19
C ALA A 160 -14.14 25.26 -4.06
N THR A 161 -12.94 25.52 -3.56
CA THR A 161 -12.70 26.56 -2.54
C THR A 161 -12.98 27.95 -3.10
N ALA A 162 -12.46 28.26 -4.29
CA ALA A 162 -12.70 29.55 -4.96
C ALA A 162 -14.19 29.83 -5.20
N ALA A 163 -14.95 28.81 -5.64
CA ALA A 163 -16.39 28.92 -5.82
C ALA A 163 -17.14 29.23 -4.51
N ARG A 164 -16.77 28.57 -3.40
CA ARG A 164 -17.36 28.85 -2.07
C ARG A 164 -17.05 30.26 -1.59
N THR A 165 -15.83 30.74 -1.81
CA THR A 165 -15.45 32.12 -1.45
C THR A 165 -16.22 33.14 -2.29
N ALA A 166 -16.40 32.90 -3.59
CA ALA A 166 -17.19 33.77 -4.46
C ALA A 166 -18.66 33.85 -4.03
N VAL A 167 -19.26 32.73 -3.63
CA VAL A 167 -20.63 32.69 -3.06
C VAL A 167 -20.70 33.45 -1.74
N ALA A 168 -19.73 33.26 -0.84
CA ALA A 168 -19.67 33.94 0.46
C ALA A 168 -19.44 35.46 0.33
N LEU A 169 -18.70 35.91 -0.68
CA LEU A 169 -18.51 37.33 -0.97
C LEU A 169 -19.77 37.96 -1.59
N SER A 170 -20.44 37.22 -2.48
CA SER A 170 -21.71 37.66 -3.09
C SER A 170 -22.83 37.76 -2.05
N SER A 171 -22.88 36.87 -1.06
CA SER A 171 -23.86 36.95 0.03
C SER A 171 -23.55 38.08 1.03
N ARG A 172 -22.28 38.46 1.20
CA ARG A 172 -21.86 39.60 2.04
C ARG A 172 -22.17 40.97 1.40
N ALA A 173 -22.26 41.04 0.07
CA ALA A 173 -22.65 42.27 -0.65
C ALA A 173 -24.16 42.53 -0.66
N ALA A 174 -24.98 41.58 -0.19
CA ALA A 174 -26.45 41.64 -0.26
C ALA A 174 -27.14 42.08 1.05
N LEU A 175 -26.41 42.57 2.06
CA LEU A 175 -27.03 43.16 3.26
C LEU A 175 -27.59 44.56 2.93
N PRO A 176 -28.91 44.80 3.08
CA PRO A 176 -29.46 46.15 2.92
C PRO A 176 -28.98 47.03 4.08
N THR A 177 -28.54 48.24 3.75
CA THR A 177 -28.13 49.25 4.74
C THR A 177 -29.37 49.74 5.50
N GLU A 178 -29.56 49.28 6.74
CA GLU A 178 -30.58 49.79 7.68
C GLU A 178 -30.26 51.24 8.09
N ALA A 179 -30.57 52.21 7.23
CA ALA A 179 -30.42 53.63 7.54
C ALA A 179 -31.65 54.48 7.20
N ASP A 180 -32.84 53.89 7.00
CA ASP A 180 -34.02 54.67 6.57
C ASP A 180 -35.36 54.32 7.25
N GLN A 181 -35.36 53.94 8.53
CA GLN A 181 -36.60 53.68 9.29
C GLN A 181 -36.78 54.55 10.53
N GLN A 182 -36.23 55.77 10.52
CA GLN A 182 -36.39 56.70 11.65
C GLN A 182 -36.93 58.07 11.22
N ARG A 183 -38.13 58.07 10.62
CA ARG A 183 -39.04 59.22 10.67
C ARG A 183 -40.49 58.74 10.74
N VAL A 184 -41.28 59.46 11.54
CA VAL A 184 -42.76 59.41 11.66
C VAL A 184 -43.23 58.31 12.63
N SER A 185 -43.84 58.53 13.81
CA SER A 185 -44.64 59.63 14.37
C SER A 185 -44.62 59.63 15.91
N ILE A 186 -44.65 60.80 16.54
CA ILE A 186 -44.96 61.01 17.97
C ILE A 186 -46.46 61.34 18.08
N PRO A 187 -47.27 60.70 18.95
CA PRO A 187 -48.61 61.20 19.25
C PRO A 187 -48.56 62.21 20.41
N THR A 188 -49.09 63.40 20.15
CA THR A 188 -49.35 64.46 21.12
C THR A 188 -50.48 64.06 22.07
N VAL A 189 -50.20 64.11 23.37
CA VAL A 189 -51.18 64.01 24.46
C VAL A 189 -52.00 65.30 24.54
N GLN A 190 -53.33 65.22 24.50
CA GLN A 190 -54.20 66.31 24.93
C GLN A 190 -54.82 65.98 26.30
N VAL A 191 -54.66 66.93 27.21
CA VAL A 191 -55.29 67.02 28.53
C VAL A 191 -56.56 67.86 28.39
N VAL A 192 -57.71 67.33 28.82
CA VAL A 192 -58.86 68.07 29.37
C VAL A 192 -59.49 67.22 30.46
#